data_AF-Q47BT7-F1
#
_entry.id   AF-Q47BT7-F1
#
_cell.length_a   1.000
_cell.length_b   1.000
_cell.length_c   1.000
_cell.angle_alpha   90.00
_cell.angle_beta   90.00
_cell.angle_gamma   90.00
#
_symmetry.space_group_name_H-M   'P 1'
#
loop_
_entity.id
_entity.type
_entity.pdbx_description
1 polymer ?
#
loop_
_entity_poly.entity_id
_entity_poly.type
_entity_poly.pdbx_seq_one_letter_code
_entity_poly.pdbx_strand_id
1 'polypeptide(L)' 'MTDSQLKEAVLGPWPFFGVSSRGEVFARYIPSGPVFRWSWNQMIPMPVQGSDLVWLLHAQGEEDQPSDSEPAKGPTAKGK' A
#
# COMPACT_ATOMS: atom_id res chain seq x y z
N MET A 1 -1.71 11.20 -3.56
CA MET A 1 -0.62 10.84 -4.48
C MET A 1 -0.98 9.48 -5.08
N THR A 2 -0.55 9.18 -6.29
CA THR A 2 -0.63 7.80 -6.78
C THR A 2 0.43 6.94 -6.08
N ASP A 3 0.26 5.62 -6.06
CA ASP A 3 1.24 4.73 -5.45
C ASP A 3 2.62 4.85 -6.13
N SER A 4 2.65 5.12 -7.44
CA SER A 4 3.90 5.40 -8.16
C SER A 4 4.59 6.68 -7.67
N GLN A 5 3.83 7.77 -7.48
CA GLN A 5 4.37 9.01 -6.91
C GLN A 5 4.85 8.82 -5.47
N LEU A 6 4.16 7.99 -4.69
CA LEU A 6 4.56 7.66 -3.33
C LEU A 6 5.90 6.92 -3.31
N LYS A 7 6.08 5.94 -4.22
CA LYS A 7 7.33 5.19 -4.36
C LYS A 7 8.49 6.12 -4.75
N GLU A 8 8.27 7.04 -5.68
CA GLU A 8 9.28 8.04 -6.06
C GLU A 8 9.64 8.95 -4.88
N ALA A 9 8.64 9.42 -4.12
CA ALA A 9 8.86 10.27 -2.96
C ALA A 9 9.63 9.57 -1.83
N VAL A 10 9.39 8.26 -1.62
CA VAL A 10 10.14 7.43 -0.67
C VAL A 10 11.63 7.37 -1.03
N LEU A 11 11.95 7.28 -2.32
CA LEU A 11 13.34 7.21 -2.81
C LEU A 11 14.03 8.58 -2.82
N GLY A 12 13.28 9.65 -3.09
CA GLY A 12 13.79 11.02 -3.05
C GLY A 12 14.22 11.41 -1.63
N PRO A 13 15.15 12.37 -1.44
CA PRO A 13 15.60 12.76 -0.11
C PRO A 13 14.61 13.70 0.60
N TRP A 14 13.72 14.37 -0.14
CA TRP A 14 12.93 15.47 0.40
C TRP A 14 11.76 15.02 1.30
N PRO A 15 11.33 15.89 2.23
CA PRO A 15 10.10 15.70 2.97
C PRO A 15 8.91 15.50 2.04
N PHE A 16 7.98 14.63 2.43
CA PHE A 16 6.75 14.41 1.71
C PHE A 16 5.63 13.98 2.65
N PHE A 17 4.41 14.14 2.18
CA PHE A 17 3.21 13.59 2.78
C PHE A 17 2.36 12.96 1.68
N GLY A 18 2.01 11.69 1.82
CA GLY A 18 1.30 10.95 0.79
C GLY A 18 0.35 9.94 1.40
N VAL A 19 -0.81 9.79 0.77
CA VAL A 19 -1.77 8.75 1.10
C VAL A 19 -1.74 7.74 -0.04
N SER A 20 -1.55 6.47 0.29
CA SER A 20 -1.63 5.36 -0.66
C SER A 20 -3.07 5.16 -1.14
N SER A 21 -3.24 4.39 -2.21
CA SER A 21 -4.54 3.95 -2.70
C SER A 21 -5.40 3.24 -1.65
N ARG A 22 -4.77 2.64 -0.63
CA ARG A 22 -5.42 1.93 0.49
C ARG A 22 -5.80 2.83 1.67
N GLY A 23 -5.53 4.14 1.59
CA GLY A 23 -5.78 5.07 2.69
C GLY A 23 -4.71 5.09 3.78
N GLU A 24 -3.60 4.35 3.62
CA GLU A 24 -2.47 4.47 4.54
C GLU A 24 -1.71 5.77 4.28
N VAL A 25 -1.43 6.49 5.36
CA VAL A 25 -0.71 7.76 5.32
C VAL A 25 0.77 7.51 5.56
N PHE A 26 1.60 8.04 4.67
CA PHE A 26 3.05 8.01 4.75
C PHE A 26 3.62 9.42 4.78
N ALA A 27 4.67 9.61 5.58
CA ALA A 27 5.32 10.91 5.68
C ALA A 27 6.82 10.79 5.96
N ARG A 28 7.57 11.75 5.42
CA ARG A 28 8.93 12.08 5.85
C ARG A 28 8.95 13.55 6.24
N TYR A 29 9.44 13.83 7.45
CA TYR A 29 9.41 15.18 8.03
C TYR A 29 10.68 16.00 7.81
N ILE A 30 11.82 15.33 7.63
CA ILE A 30 13.13 15.95 7.42
C ILE A 30 13.84 15.35 6.21
N PRO A 31 14.69 16.10 5.50
CA PRO A 31 15.48 15.56 4.39
C PRO A 31 16.28 14.32 4.82
N SER A 32 16.25 13.27 3.99
CA SER A 32 16.89 11.96 4.21
C SER A 32 16.54 11.29 5.54
N GLY A 33 15.45 11.71 6.19
CA GLY A 33 14.94 11.09 7.41
C GLY A 33 14.14 9.81 7.14
N PRO A 34 13.74 9.11 8.21
CA PRO A 34 12.90 7.93 8.08
C PRO A 34 11.53 8.29 7.52
N VAL A 35 10.98 7.35 6.74
CA VAL A 35 9.57 7.35 6.36
C VAL A 35 8.76 6.69 7.47
N PHE A 36 7.66 7.34 7.84
CA PHE A 36 6.69 6.85 8.81
C PHE A 36 5.38 6.48 8.14
N ARG A 37 4.67 5.51 8.72
CA ARG A 37 3.28 5.20 8.42
C ARG A 37 2.39 5.59 9.60
N TRP A 38 1.24 6.18 9.30
CA TRP A 38 0.23 6.49 10.30
C TRP A 38 -0.73 5.33 10.50
N SER A 39 -1.00 4.99 11.76
CA SER A 39 -2.01 4.00 12.16
C SER A 39 -2.81 4.56 13.33
N TRP A 40 -4.10 4.80 13.13
CA TRP A 40 -4.95 5.53 14.07
C TRP A 40 -4.30 6.86 14.51
N ASN A 41 -3.82 6.92 15.76
CA ASN A 41 -3.20 8.09 16.37
C ASN A 41 -1.69 7.89 16.62
N GLN A 42 -1.10 6.87 16.00
CA GLN A 42 0.31 6.54 16.15
C GLN A 42 1.06 6.71 14.83
N MET A 43 2.25 7.28 14.93
CA MET A 43 3.21 7.40 13.85
C MET A 43 4.27 6.31 14.04
N ILE A 44 4.29 5.34 13.14
CA ILE A 44 5.15 4.15 13.23
C ILE A 44 6.27 4.28 12.19
N PRO A 45 7.56 4.23 12.58
CA PRO A 45 8.64 4.22 11.61
C PRO A 45 8.55 2.96 10.76
N MET A 46 8.73 3.11 9.44
CA MET A 46 8.74 1.93 8.57
C MET A 46 9.93 1.03 8.90
N PRO A 47 9.74 -0.30 8.95
CA PRO A 47 10.78 -1.25 9.34
C PRO A 47 11.94 -1.31 8.32
N VAL A 48 11.70 -0.82 7.11
CA VAL A 48 12.66 -0.72 6.00
C VAL A 48 12.55 0.65 5.35
N GLN A 49 13.56 1.06 4.57
CA GLN A 49 13.65 2.38 3.93
C GLN A 49 14.05 2.24 2.46
N GLY A 50 13.89 3.31 1.67
CA GLY A 50 14.34 3.34 0.28
C GLY A 50 13.71 2.26 -0.60
N SER A 51 14.55 1.53 -1.34
CA SER A 51 14.11 0.47 -2.27
C SER A 51 13.35 -0.66 -1.58
N ASP A 52 13.80 -1.05 -0.38
CA ASP A 52 13.19 -2.14 0.37
C ASP A 52 11.78 -1.75 0.84
N LEU A 53 11.59 -0.47 1.17
CA LEU A 53 10.26 0.06 1.46
C LEU A 53 9.36 0.09 0.22
N VAL A 54 9.89 0.50 -0.94
CA VAL A 54 9.14 0.44 -2.21
C VAL A 54 8.71 -0.99 -2.52
N TRP A 55 9.58 -1.97 -2.27
CA TRP A 55 9.29 -3.38 -2.46
C TRP A 55 8.20 -3.88 -1.50
N LEU A 56 8.31 -3.54 -0.21
CA LEU A 56 7.29 -3.86 0.79
C LEU A 56 5.92 -3.29 0.40
N LEU A 57 5.87 -2.03 -0.05
CA LEU A 57 4.63 -1.40 -0.50
C LEU A 57 4.03 -2.10 -1.74
N HIS A 58 4.88 -2.61 -2.63
CA HIS A 58 4.45 -3.40 -3.78
C HIS A 58 3.87 -4.75 -3.37
N ALA A 59 4.59 -5.53 -2.55
CA ALA A 59 4.17 -6.85 -2.11
C ALA A 59 2.82 -6.81 -1.39
N GLN A 60 2.62 -5.83 -0.51
CA GLN A 60 1.34 -5.64 0.16
C GLN A 60 0.19 -5.24 -0.79
N GLY A 61 0.50 -4.70 -1.98
CA GLY A 61 -0.50 -4.40 -3.00
C GLY A 61 -0.89 -5.62 -3.85
N GLU A 62 -0.06 -6.65 -3.87
CA GLU A 62 -0.28 -7.90 -4.61
C GLU A 62 -1.11 -8.91 -3.79
N GLU A 63 -0.91 -8.95 -2.47
CA GLU A 63 -1.58 -9.89 -1.57
C GLU A 63 -3.09 -9.62 -1.37
N ASP A 64 -3.57 -8.42 -1.68
CA ASP A 64 -4.97 -8.01 -1.57
C ASP A 64 -5.78 -8.20 -2.87
N GLN A 65 -5.20 -8.78 -3.93
CA GLN A 65 -6.04 -9.28 -5.03
C GLN A 65 -6.79 -10.53 -4.54
N PRO A 66 -8.13 -10.49 -4.41
CA PRO A 66 -8.86 -11.73 -4.30
C PRO A 66 -8.52 -12.55 -5.54
N SER A 67 -8.04 -13.77 -5.32
CA SER A 67 -7.91 -14.78 -6.36
C SER A 67 -9.31 -15.08 -6.91
N ASP A 68 -9.79 -14.23 -7.83
CA ASP A 68 -11.02 -14.48 -8.55
C ASP A 68 -10.68 -15.48 -9.67
N SER A 69 -10.96 -16.75 -9.38
CA SER A 69 -11.04 -17.79 -10.39
C SER A 69 -12.37 -18.51 -10.22
N GLU A 70 -13.28 -18.13 -11.11
CA GLU A 70 -14.50 -18.77 -11.61
C GLU A 70 -15.86 -18.46 -10.94
N PRO A 71 -16.74 -17.77 -11.69
CA PRO A 71 -18.19 -17.86 -11.52
C PRO A 71 -18.83 -18.70 -12.65
N ALA A 72 -19.35 -19.89 -12.33
CA ALA A 72 -20.31 -20.64 -13.18
C ALA A 72 -20.87 -21.82 -12.36
N LYS A 73 -22.17 -22.14 -12.24
CA LYS A 73 -23.46 -21.72 -12.82
C LYS A 73 -24.54 -22.03 -11.76
N GLY A 74 -25.64 -21.26 -11.76
CA GLY A 74 -26.69 -21.27 -10.73
C GLY A 74 -27.55 -22.54 -10.61
N PRO A 75 -28.45 -22.60 -9.61
CA PRO A 75 -29.29 -23.76 -9.37
C PRO A 75 -30.54 -23.69 -10.26
N THR A 76 -30.76 -24.70 -11.09
CA THR A 76 -32.09 -24.97 -11.66
C THR A 76 -32.30 -26.47 -11.80
N ALA A 77 -33.13 -27.03 -10.92
CA ALA A 77 -33.96 -28.19 -11.23
C ALA A 77 -35.12 -28.28 -10.22
N LYS A 78 -36.29 -27.77 -10.61
CA LYS A 78 -37.58 -28.31 -10.15
C LYS A 78 -37.79 -29.63 -10.88
N GLY A 79 -37.78 -30.74 -10.15
CA GLY A 79 -38.12 -32.08 -10.62
C GLY A 79 -39.45 -32.53 -10.01
N LYS A 80 -40.30 -33.03 -10.89
CA LYS A 80 -41.72 -33.38 -10.75
C LYS A 80 -42.01 -34.53 -9.80
#